data_AF-A0A0C3SAR6-F1
#
_entry.id   AF-A0A0C3SAR6-F1
#
_cell.length_a   1.000
_cell.length_b   1.000
_cell.length_c   1.000
_cell.angle_alpha   90.00
_cell.angle_beta   90.00
_cell.angle_gamma   90.00
#
_symmetry.space_group_name_H-M   'P 1'
#
loop_
_entity.id
_entity.type
_entity.pdbx_description
1 polymer ?
#
loop_
_entity_poly.entity_id
_entity_poly.type
_entity_poly.pdbx_seq_one_letter_code
_entity_poly.pdbx_strand_id
1 'polypeptide(L)'
;MATYLSSIPILGFSLSRDPANKPNFLAGLRNALTNIGFYYLQNHTIPKEDIDTIISYVPRFFNLLPDDEKEYIGSGPSQLRDSS
;
A
#
# COMPACT_ATOMS: atom_id res chain seq x y z
N MET A 1 19.95 17.35 8.49
CA MET A 1 20.71 16.76 7.37
C MET A 1 19.78 15.76 6.69
N ALA A 2 19.17 16.13 5.56
CA ALA A 2 18.34 15.19 4.81
C ALA A 2 19.27 14.25 4.02
N THR A 3 19.17 12.95 4.29
CA THR A 3 19.96 11.94 3.56
C THR A 3 19.31 11.79 2.19
N TYR A 4 20.06 12.08 1.12
CA TYR A 4 19.60 11.89 -0.25
C TYR A 4 19.63 10.40 -0.59
N LEU A 5 18.45 9.78 -0.70
CA LEU A 5 18.30 8.36 -1.05
C LEU A 5 18.09 8.27 -2.56
N SER A 6 19.01 7.60 -3.26
CA SER A 6 18.91 7.33 -4.70
C SER A 6 17.88 6.23 -5.05
N SER A 7 17.38 5.50 -4.05
CA SER A 7 16.40 4.43 -4.24
C SER A 7 15.56 4.17 -3.00
N ILE A 8 14.38 3.56 -3.20
CA ILE A 8 13.43 3.20 -2.15
C ILE A 8 13.98 2.01 -1.34
N PRO A 9 13.99 2.06 0.01
CA PRO A 9 14.42 0.94 0.83
C PRO A 9 13.59 -0.30 0.57
N ILE A 10 14.26 -1.45 0.49
CA ILE A 10 13.65 -2.76 0.34
C ILE A 10 13.94 -3.57 1.61
N LEU A 11 12.88 -4.05 2.27
CA LEU A 11 12.98 -4.84 3.50
C LEU A 11 12.52 -6.28 3.24
N GLY A 12 13.32 -7.26 3.65
CA GLY A 12 12.94 -8.68 3.59
C GLY A 12 12.13 -9.09 4.80
N PHE A 13 10.83 -9.38 4.62
CA PHE A 13 9.94 -9.76 5.72
C PHE A 13 10.38 -11.03 6.44
N SER A 14 11.01 -11.99 5.74
CA SER A 14 11.53 -13.22 6.35
C SER A 14 12.50 -12.96 7.50
N LEU A 15 13.27 -11.87 7.45
CA LEU A 15 14.22 -11.48 8.50
C LEU A 15 13.52 -11.07 9.81
N SER A 16 12.24 -10.71 9.77
CA SER A 16 11.44 -10.41 10.96
C SER A 16 11.15 -11.65 11.81
N ARG A 17 11.22 -12.84 11.21
CA ARG A 17 10.92 -14.13 11.84
C ARG A 17 12.15 -14.85 12.37
N ASP A 18 13.33 -14.49 11.87
CA ASP A 18 14.59 -15.01 12.35
C ASP A 18 15.04 -14.24 13.61
N PRO A 19 15.15 -14.88 14.79
CA PRO A 19 15.56 -14.23 16.02
C PRO A 19 16.91 -13.49 15.93
N ALA A 20 17.85 -14.00 15.13
CA ALA A 20 19.17 -13.40 14.98
C ALA A 20 19.14 -12.14 14.10
N ASN A 21 18.28 -12.12 13.09
CA ASN A 21 18.19 -11.04 12.11
C ASN A 21 17.06 -10.02 12.40
N LYS A 22 16.14 -10.36 13.31
CA LYS A 22 15.02 -9.50 13.72
C LYS A 22 15.48 -8.11 14.20
N PRO A 23 16.54 -7.94 15.01
CA PRO A 23 17.00 -6.62 15.40
C PRO A 23 17.42 -5.75 14.21
N ASN A 24 18.11 -6.34 13.23
CA ASN A 24 18.56 -5.65 12.02
C ASN A 24 17.36 -5.23 11.14
N PHE A 25 16.38 -6.12 10.99
CA PHE A 25 15.14 -5.81 10.29
C PHE A 25 14.39 -4.64 10.95
N LEU A 26 14.27 -4.64 12.28
CA LEU A 26 13.60 -3.57 13.03
C LEU A 26 14.34 -2.23 12.93
N ALA A 27 15.68 -2.23 12.92
CA ALA A 27 16.47 -1.04 12.71
C ALA A 27 16.23 -0.44 11.31
N GLY A 28 16.23 -1.29 10.28
CA GLY A 28 15.91 -0.90 8.91
C GLY A 28 14.48 -0.35 8.77
N LEU A 29 13.50 -1.03 9.38
CA LEU A 29 12.11 -0.59 9.39
C LEU A 29 11.93 0.77 10.09
N ARG A 30 12.55 0.96 11.27
CA ARG A 30 12.51 2.23 12.00
C ARG A 30 13.09 3.36 11.16
N ASN A 31 14.24 3.12 10.52
CA ASN A 31 14.88 4.09 9.64
C ASN A 31 13.97 4.46 8.45
N ALA A 32 13.41 3.45 7.78
CA ALA A 32 12.48 3.66 6.66
C ALA A 32 11.27 4.48 7.09
N LEU A 33 10.65 4.18 8.23
CA LEU A 33 9.47 4.89 8.72
C LEU A 33 9.78 6.32 9.20
N THR A 34 10.95 6.57 9.79
CA THR A 34 11.27 7.86 10.43
C THR A 34 11.93 8.83 9.46
N ASN A 35 12.79 8.34 8.56
CA ASN A 35 13.64 9.20 7.73
C ASN A 35 13.21 9.25 6.26
N ILE A 36 12.40 8.29 5.79
CA ILE A 36 12.07 8.14 4.36
C ILE A 36 10.55 8.20 4.14
N GLY A 37 9.77 7.54 5.00
CA GLY A 37 8.30 7.52 4.94
C GLY A 37 7.72 6.44 4.03
N PHE A 38 8.55 5.74 3.26
CA PHE A 38 8.12 4.66 2.35
C PHE A 38 9.19 3.56 2.24
N TYR A 39 8.76 2.33 1.96
CA TYR A 39 9.61 1.16 1.72
C TYR A 39 8.86 0.08 0.94
N TYR A 40 9.59 -0.78 0.25
CA TYR A 40 9.07 -2.01 -0.32
C TYR A 40 9.32 -3.19 0.61
N LEU A 41 8.38 -4.14 0.63
CA LEU A 41 8.50 -5.38 1.40
C LEU A 41 8.65 -6.57 0.45
N GLN A 42 9.70 -7.36 0.64
CA GLN A 42 9.95 -8.61 -0.10
C GLN A 42 9.75 -9.83 0.79
N ASN A 43 9.49 -10.98 0.17
CA ASN A 43 9.27 -12.26 0.86
C ASN A 43 8.16 -12.18 1.92
N HIS A 44 7.12 -11.40 1.62
CA HIS A 44 5.91 -11.33 2.45
C HIS A 44 5.13 -12.64 2.37
N THR A 45 4.19 -12.82 3.29
CA THR A 45 3.42 -14.07 3.42
C THR A 45 2.23 -14.19 2.50
N ILE A 46 1.97 -13.18 1.67
CA ILE A 46 0.83 -13.15 0.77
C ILE A 46 1.11 -14.10 -0.40
N PRO A 47 0.25 -15.10 -0.64
CA PRO A 47 0.32 -15.96 -1.81
C PRO A 47 0.31 -15.17 -3.11
N LYS A 48 1.09 -15.64 -4.10
CA LYS A 48 1.14 -14.98 -5.41
C LYS A 48 -0.22 -15.03 -6.14
N GLU A 49 -0.97 -16.11 -5.95
CA GLU A 49 -2.31 -16.28 -6.54
C GLU A 49 -3.31 -15.20 -6.09
N ASP A 50 -3.26 -14.77 -4.84
CA ASP A 50 -4.13 -13.71 -4.32
C ASP A 50 -3.79 -12.36 -4.96
N ILE A 51 -2.48 -12.08 -5.08
CA ILE A 51 -1.98 -10.86 -5.73
C ILE A 51 -2.40 -10.85 -7.20
N ASP A 52 -2.18 -11.94 -7.92
CA ASP A 52 -2.52 -12.06 -9.33
C ASP A 52 -4.04 -11.96 -9.54
N THR A 53 -4.85 -12.52 -8.63
CA THR A 53 -6.31 -12.40 -8.63
C THR A 53 -6.73 -10.94 -8.51
N ILE A 54 -6.20 -10.20 -7.54
CA ILE A 54 -6.51 -8.77 -7.35
C ILE A 54 -6.08 -7.96 -8.57
N ILE A 55 -4.87 -8.17 -9.07
CA ILE A 55 -4.36 -7.46 -10.26
C ILE A 55 -5.27 -7.69 -11.48
N SER A 56 -5.79 -8.90 -11.66
CA SER A 56 -6.73 -9.21 -12.74
C SER A 56 -8.13 -8.65 -12.51
N TYR A 57 -8.56 -8.50 -11.25
CA TYR A 57 -9.91 -8.09 -10.89
C TYR A 57 -10.07 -6.56 -10.91
N VAL A 58 -9.08 -5.82 -10.42
CA VAL A 58 -9.13 -4.36 -10.27
C VAL A 58 -9.51 -3.63 -11.57
N PRO A 59 -8.88 -3.90 -12.73
CA PRO A 59 -9.27 -3.25 -13.99
C PRO A 59 -10.70 -3.59 -14.40
N ARG A 60 -11.15 -4.83 -14.17
CA ARG A 60 -12.53 -5.24 -14.47
C ARG A 60 -13.50 -4.48 -13.59
N PHE A 61 -13.25 -4.40 -12.29
CA PHE A 61 -14.07 -3.63 -11.36
C PHE A 61 -14.24 -2.16 -11.81
N PHE A 62 -13.15 -1.49 -12.17
CA PHE A 62 -13.21 -0.11 -12.65
C PHE A 62 -13.77 0.04 -14.08
N ASN A 63 -13.85 -1.02 -14.88
CA ASN A 63 -14.49 -0.99 -16.19
C ASN A 63 -15.98 -1.34 -16.16
N LEU A 64 -16.48 -1.91 -15.06
CA LEU A 64 -17.88 -2.34 -14.92
C LEU A 64 -18.83 -1.20 -14.54
N LEU A 65 -18.33 -0.12 -13.94
CA LEU A 65 -19.13 1.04 -13.58
C LEU A 65 -19.13 2.07 -14.73
N PRO A 66 -20.31 2.50 -15.24
CA PRO A 66 -20.43 3.71 -16.05
C PRO A 66 -19.85 4.91 -15.30
N ASP A 67 -19.27 5.87 -16.02
CA ASP A 67 -18.57 7.00 -15.39
C ASP A 67 -19.50 7.82 -14.46
N ASP A 68 -20.79 7.90 -14.80
CA ASP A 68 -21.83 8.56 -14.01
C ASP A 68 -22.04 7.92 -12.61
N GLU A 69 -21.92 6.60 -12.50
CA GLU A 69 -22.07 5.87 -11.23
C GLU A 69 -20.81 5.91 -10.37
N LYS A 70 -19.62 5.96 -10.99
CA LYS A 70 -18.36 6.17 -10.26
C LYS A 70 -18.32 7.53 -9.58
N GLU A 71 -18.82 8.56 -10.25
CA GLU A 71 -18.88 9.92 -9.72
C GLU A 71 -19.86 10.01 -8.53
N TYR A 72 -20.98 9.27 -8.57
CA TYR A 72 -21.93 9.18 -7.46
C TYR A 72 -21.36 8.49 -6.21
N ILE A 73 -20.53 7.46 -6.36
CA ILE A 73 -19.88 6.79 -5.21
C ILE A 73 -18.69 7.60 -4.67
N GLY A 74 -17.94 8.27 -5.55
CA GLY A 74 -16.83 9.14 -5.16
C GLY A 74 -17.27 10.45 -4.49
N SER A 75 -18.43 10.96 -4.89
CA SER A 75 -19.06 12.15 -4.33
C SER A 75 -20.09 11.71 -3.28
N GLY A 76 -19.68 11.64 -2.01
CA GLY A 76 -20.62 11.35 -0.92
C GLY A 76 -21.90 12.20 -1.00
N PRO A 77 -23.04 11.72 -0.47
CA PRO A 77 -24.37 12.29 -0.74
C PRO A 77 -24.43 13.78 -0.37
N SER A 78 -24.28 14.64 -1.37
CA SER A 78 -24.24 16.10 -1.21
C SER A 78 -25.63 16.74 -1.39
N GLN A 79 -26.71 15.99 -1.12
CA GLN A 79 -28.08 16.44 -1.33
C GLN A 79 -28.92 16.41 -0.05
N LEU A 80 -28.41 17.07 1.01
CA LEU A 80 -29.20 17.46 2.18
C LEU A 80 -28.73 18.83 2.70
N ARG A 81 -28.62 19.84 1.82
CA ARG A 81 -28.45 21.23 2.28
C ARG A 81 -29.03 22.26 1.33
N ASP A 82 -30.23 22.03 0.84
CA ASP A 82 -31.12 23.12 0.44
C ASP A 82 -32.55 22.62 0.43
N SER A 83 -33.32 22.91 1.48
CA SER A 83 -34.78 23.05 1.46
C SER A 83 -35.30 23.31 2.87
N SER A 84 -35.81 24.54 3.06
CA SER A 84 -36.59 25.11 4.18
C SER A 84 -35.82 26.00 5.14
#